data_AF-A0A2A2PXF6-F1
#
_entry.id   AF-A0A2A2PXF6-F1
#
_cell.length_a   1.000
_cell.length_b   1.000
_cell.length_c   1.000
_cell.angle_alpha   90.00
_cell.angle_beta   90.00
_cell.angle_gamma   90.00
#
_symmetry.space_group_name_H-M   'P 1'
#
loop_
_entity.id
_entity.type
_entity.pdbx_description
1 polymer ?
#
loop_
_entity_poly.entity_id
_entity_poly.type
_entity_poly.pdbx_seq_one_letter_code
_entity_poly.pdbx_strand_id
1 'polypeptide(L)'
;MRRFRRPVLRVCLVLAFLVLAAMVVVGWQGSARLVSPARRALQDYHREILAKPDEHGLQIEPFTTAGGTPCLMVTASATPGVAVKSNIARAELTRRGVVMPPWGARIGTVVLLYGHAGRKEDHLPICERFCAAGFRCLLMDIPGQGEHPAPLGSFGLNEAALVEATLNDAAARFGFPASPACLFGVSQGGAIALQTAARSPGKWKAVASLATFASLDRPVLRAAENLLPDELRFCSPLAAFSVGCGTRLRAGFWPSEVSPVAAAAKLNLPVFIGHGDLDAAIGIDQARDIFAAIPGSRKRFRVVAGADHNHVLSVGSHALYADLCQFFLAAVEKTGVPFERIE
;
A
#
# COMPACT_ATOMS: atom_id res chain seq x y z
N MET A 1 -18.94 -58.71 13.12
CA MET A 1 -18.84 -57.32 12.59
C MET A 1 -18.68 -56.20 13.63
N ARG A 2 -19.04 -56.33 14.92
CA ARG A 2 -18.90 -55.23 15.93
C ARG A 2 -17.46 -55.01 16.46
N ARG A 3 -16.58 -56.02 16.43
CA ARG A 3 -15.21 -55.95 17.02
C ARG A 3 -14.21 -55.12 16.19
N PHE A 4 -14.36 -55.09 14.86
CA PHE A 4 -13.50 -54.31 13.96
C PHE A 4 -13.84 -52.80 13.89
N ARG A 5 -15.02 -52.38 14.37
CA ARG A 5 -15.45 -50.98 14.32
C ARG A 5 -14.79 -50.07 15.36
N ARG A 6 -14.39 -50.62 16.51
CA ARG A 6 -13.77 -49.86 17.62
C ARG A 6 -12.34 -49.36 17.31
N PRO A 7 -11.42 -50.16 16.74
CA PRO A 7 -10.09 -49.66 16.39
C PRO A 7 -10.13 -48.65 15.24
N VAL A 8 -10.96 -48.89 14.21
CA VAL A 8 -11.15 -47.94 13.09
C VAL A 8 -11.67 -46.60 13.59
N LEU A 9 -12.71 -46.61 14.45
CA LEU A 9 -13.24 -45.38 15.04
C LEU A 9 -12.18 -44.61 15.85
N ARG A 10 -11.35 -45.30 16.64
CA ARG A 10 -10.26 -44.66 17.39
C ARG A 10 -9.23 -44.01 16.47
N VAL A 11 -8.84 -44.69 15.40
CA VAL A 11 -7.91 -44.13 14.40
C VAL A 11 -8.52 -42.90 13.73
N CYS A 12 -9.79 -42.96 13.31
CA CYS A 12 -10.48 -41.80 12.74
C CYS A 12 -10.55 -40.61 13.71
N LEU A 13 -10.84 -40.85 14.99
CA LEU A 13 -10.87 -39.79 16.00
C LEU A 13 -9.50 -39.16 16.24
N VAL A 14 -8.44 -39.98 16.29
CA VAL A 14 -7.06 -39.47 16.42
C VAL A 14 -6.68 -38.63 15.21
N LEU A 15 -6.98 -39.09 13.99
CA LEU A 15 -6.71 -38.33 12.77
C LEU A 15 -7.48 -37.00 12.74
N ALA A 16 -8.77 -37.01 13.10
CA ALA A 16 -9.58 -35.80 13.18
C ALA A 16 -9.02 -34.80 14.20
N PHE A 17 -8.56 -35.29 15.36
CA PHE A 17 -7.91 -34.46 16.36
C PHE A 17 -6.60 -33.86 15.86
N LEU A 18 -5.76 -34.64 15.18
CA LEU A 18 -4.50 -34.16 14.61
C LEU A 18 -4.74 -33.09 13.52
N VAL A 19 -5.74 -33.27 12.67
CA VAL A 19 -6.14 -32.27 11.66
C VAL A 19 -6.62 -30.99 12.33
N LEU A 20 -7.47 -31.09 13.35
CA LEU A 20 -7.95 -29.93 14.10
C LEU A 20 -6.79 -29.19 14.79
N ALA A 21 -5.88 -29.92 15.44
CA ALA A 21 -4.70 -29.34 16.06
C ALA A 21 -3.81 -28.62 15.03
N ALA A 22 -3.60 -29.22 13.86
CA ALA A 22 -2.86 -28.61 12.77
C ALA A 22 -3.55 -27.33 12.26
N MET A 23 -4.88 -27.35 12.10
CA MET A 23 -5.66 -26.16 11.73
C MET A 23 -5.52 -25.03 12.75
N VAL A 24 -5.56 -25.34 14.05
CA VAL A 24 -5.35 -24.33 15.10
C VAL A 24 -3.95 -23.72 15.00
N VAL A 25 -2.91 -24.53 14.76
CA VAL A 25 -1.54 -24.04 14.58
C VAL A 25 -1.40 -23.18 13.33
N VAL A 26 -1.94 -23.63 12.19
CA VAL A 26 -1.93 -22.87 10.93
C VAL A 26 -2.70 -21.56 11.08
N GLY A 27 -3.88 -21.61 11.69
CA GLY A 27 -4.70 -20.44 11.94
C GLY A 27 -4.01 -19.43 12.85
N TRP A 28 -3.42 -19.89 13.95
CA TRP A 28 -2.67 -19.07 14.89
C TRP A 28 -1.40 -18.51 14.22
N GLN A 29 -0.56 -19.30 13.56
CA GLN A 29 0.67 -18.75 12.96
C GLN A 29 0.38 -17.86 11.75
N GLY A 30 -0.51 -18.29 10.86
CA GLY A 30 -0.85 -17.56 9.64
C GLY A 30 -1.50 -16.21 9.94
N SER A 31 -2.46 -16.15 10.85
CA SER A 31 -3.06 -14.86 11.21
C SER A 31 -2.09 -13.95 11.97
N ALA A 32 -1.09 -14.49 12.68
CA ALA A 32 -0.12 -13.66 13.40
C ALA A 32 0.76 -12.93 12.39
N ARG A 33 1.26 -13.68 11.41
CA ARG A 33 2.04 -13.12 10.30
C ARG A 33 1.21 -12.13 9.48
N LEU A 34 -0.09 -12.39 9.28
CA LEU A 34 -0.98 -11.53 8.52
C LEU A 34 -1.24 -10.18 9.20
N VAL A 35 -1.61 -10.15 10.49
CA VAL A 35 -1.99 -8.89 11.15
C VAL A 35 -0.86 -8.25 11.95
N SER A 36 0.22 -8.98 12.24
CA SER A 36 1.37 -8.51 13.01
C SER A 36 2.67 -9.12 12.46
N PRO A 37 3.06 -8.76 11.23
CA PRO A 37 4.27 -9.29 10.62
C PRO A 37 5.52 -8.87 11.39
N ALA A 38 6.62 -9.57 11.16
CA ALA A 38 7.92 -9.18 11.72
C ALA A 38 8.28 -7.76 11.25
N ARG A 39 8.65 -6.89 12.19
CA ARG A 39 9.00 -5.49 11.90
C ARG A 39 10.36 -5.43 11.23
N ARG A 40 10.39 -4.95 9.99
CA ARG A 40 11.61 -4.90 9.18
C ARG A 40 12.53 -3.76 9.62
N ALA A 41 13.81 -4.09 9.80
CA ALA A 41 14.85 -3.09 10.08
C ALA A 41 15.10 -2.17 8.89
N LEU A 42 15.67 -0.99 9.14
CA LEU A 42 16.16 -0.10 8.09
C LEU A 42 17.19 -0.82 7.22
N GLN A 43 16.96 -0.79 5.92
CA GLN A 43 17.87 -1.28 4.89
C GLN A 43 18.94 -0.22 4.57
N ASP A 44 20.00 -0.62 3.88
CA ASP A 44 21.13 0.27 3.57
C ASP A 44 20.69 1.50 2.78
N TYR A 45 19.87 1.32 1.74
CA TYR A 45 19.36 2.44 0.95
C TYR A 45 18.48 3.41 1.77
N HIS A 46 17.83 2.96 2.86
CA HIS A 46 17.15 3.89 3.76
C HIS A 46 18.16 4.75 4.51
N ARG A 47 19.20 4.12 5.05
CA ARG A 47 20.23 4.80 5.84
C ARG A 47 20.99 5.81 4.98
N GLU A 48 21.31 5.44 3.74
CA GLU A 48 21.94 6.33 2.77
C GLU A 48 21.09 7.58 2.51
N ILE A 49 19.81 7.42 2.17
CA ILE A 49 18.92 8.56 1.90
C ILE A 49 18.71 9.40 3.16
N LEU A 50 18.53 8.78 4.33
CA LEU A 50 18.33 9.51 5.59
C LEU A 50 19.58 10.26 6.04
N ALA A 51 20.78 9.77 5.72
CA ALA A 51 22.04 10.41 6.10
C ALA A 51 22.35 11.66 5.25
N LYS A 52 21.94 11.67 3.97
CA LYS A 52 22.20 12.77 3.03
C LYS A 52 20.97 13.04 2.13
N PRO A 53 19.84 13.48 2.71
CA PRO A 53 18.58 13.58 1.95
C PRO A 53 18.65 14.58 0.80
N ASP A 54 19.45 15.63 0.93
CA ASP A 54 19.68 16.66 -0.07
C ASP A 54 20.36 16.11 -1.34
N GLU A 55 21.26 15.13 -1.21
CA GLU A 55 21.85 14.41 -2.36
C GLU A 55 20.82 13.63 -3.17
N HIS A 56 19.68 13.31 -2.56
CA HIS A 56 18.52 12.71 -3.20
C HIS A 56 17.46 13.76 -3.60
N GLY A 57 17.75 15.04 -3.43
CA GLY A 57 16.84 16.15 -3.69
C GLY A 57 15.72 16.29 -2.67
N LEU A 58 15.88 15.72 -1.47
CA LEU A 58 14.86 15.65 -0.42
C LEU A 58 15.22 16.49 0.81
N GLN A 59 14.20 16.99 1.47
CA GLN A 59 14.22 17.38 2.88
C GLN A 59 13.27 16.43 3.62
N ILE A 60 13.74 15.81 4.70
CA ILE A 60 13.00 14.78 5.45
C ILE A 60 12.87 15.22 6.91
N GLU A 61 11.63 15.36 7.37
CA GLU A 61 11.32 15.79 8.73
C GLU A 61 10.48 14.71 9.45
N PRO A 62 11.07 13.99 10.41
CA PRO A 62 10.33 13.02 11.22
C PRO A 62 9.41 13.73 12.21
N PHE A 63 8.21 13.19 12.39
CA PHE A 63 7.29 13.63 13.44
C PHE A 63 6.36 12.49 13.86
N THR A 64 5.70 12.68 15.00
CA THR A 64 4.66 11.77 15.49
C THR A 64 3.34 12.53 15.55
N THR A 65 2.27 11.93 15.05
CA THR A 65 0.92 12.52 15.12
C THR A 65 0.43 12.59 16.56
N ALA A 66 -0.65 13.34 16.82
CA ALA A 66 -1.25 13.37 18.16
C ALA A 66 -1.73 11.98 18.62
N GLY A 67 -2.13 11.13 17.66
CA GLY A 67 -2.50 9.73 17.88
C GLY A 67 -1.32 8.76 18.05
N GLY A 68 -0.07 9.23 18.05
CA GLY A 68 1.11 8.41 18.27
C GLY A 68 1.64 7.70 17.02
N THR A 69 1.20 8.06 15.81
CA THR A 69 1.66 7.44 14.56
C THR A 69 2.97 8.07 14.09
N PRO A 70 4.08 7.30 13.99
CA PRO A 70 5.34 7.79 13.45
C PRO A 70 5.22 8.08 11.96
N CYS A 71 5.69 9.26 11.55
CA CYS A 71 5.56 9.78 10.19
C CYS A 71 6.85 10.44 9.71
N LEU A 72 6.94 10.61 8.39
CA LEU A 72 7.92 11.47 7.73
C LEU A 72 7.18 12.47 6.85
N MET A 73 7.45 13.75 7.04
CA MET A 73 7.15 14.78 6.05
C MET A 73 8.34 14.90 5.12
N VAL A 74 8.12 14.69 3.83
CA VAL A 74 9.18 14.72 2.82
C VAL A 74 8.85 15.76 1.77
N THR A 75 9.76 16.69 1.54
CA THR A 75 9.63 17.75 0.52
C THR A 75 10.88 17.81 -0.35
N ALA A 76 10.88 18.63 -1.40
CA ALA A 76 12.08 18.86 -2.19
C ALA A 76 13.06 19.75 -1.40
N SER A 77 14.35 19.38 -1.38
CA SER A 77 15.42 20.18 -0.76
C SER A 77 15.51 21.57 -1.41
N ALA A 78 15.73 22.64 -0.64
CA ALA A 78 15.98 23.97 -1.20
C ALA A 78 17.30 24.04 -1.98
N THR A 79 18.29 23.23 -1.58
CA THR A 79 19.61 23.11 -2.21
C THR A 79 19.84 21.64 -2.59
N PRO A 80 19.23 21.15 -3.69
CA PRO A 80 19.40 19.76 -4.09
C PRO A 80 20.86 19.50 -4.50
N GLY A 81 21.42 18.38 -4.04
CA GLY A 81 22.69 17.83 -4.52
C GLY A 81 22.50 17.15 -5.88
N VAL A 82 23.05 15.95 -6.08
CA VAL A 82 22.99 15.28 -7.39
C VAL A 82 21.55 14.95 -7.83
N ALA A 83 20.70 14.53 -6.89
CA ALA A 83 19.26 14.30 -7.05
C ALA A 83 18.91 13.49 -8.32
N VAL A 84 19.63 12.39 -8.58
CA VAL A 84 19.60 11.65 -9.85
C VAL A 84 18.19 11.29 -10.31
N LYS A 85 17.39 10.63 -9.45
CA LYS A 85 16.04 10.18 -9.82
C LYS A 85 15.07 11.35 -10.01
N SER A 86 15.24 12.40 -9.23
CA SER A 86 14.48 13.65 -9.32
C SER A 86 14.71 14.32 -10.68
N ASN A 87 15.98 14.44 -11.09
CA ASN A 87 16.36 15.02 -12.38
C ASN A 87 15.86 14.18 -13.56
N ILE A 88 15.97 12.85 -13.48
CA ILE A 88 15.40 11.94 -14.49
C ILE A 88 13.88 12.13 -14.61
N ALA A 89 13.16 12.18 -13.49
CA ALA A 89 11.71 12.34 -13.49
C ALA A 89 11.29 13.68 -14.11
N ARG A 90 11.95 14.79 -13.73
CA ARG A 90 11.68 16.12 -14.32
C ARG A 90 11.98 16.13 -15.82
N ALA A 91 13.09 15.55 -16.26
CA ALA A 91 13.44 15.48 -17.68
C ALA A 91 12.42 14.68 -18.50
N GLU A 92 11.95 13.55 -17.97
CA GLU A 92 10.92 12.73 -18.61
C GLU A 92 9.56 13.48 -18.70
N LEU A 93 9.16 14.16 -17.62
CA LEU A 93 7.93 14.96 -17.61
C LEU A 93 8.00 16.13 -18.61
N THR A 94 9.13 16.85 -18.65
CA THR A 94 9.37 17.92 -19.64
C THR A 94 9.31 17.38 -21.07
N ARG A 95 9.90 16.21 -21.34
CA ARG A 95 9.84 15.57 -22.66
C ARG A 95 8.40 15.26 -23.10
N ARG A 96 7.52 14.99 -22.13
CA ARG A 96 6.08 14.75 -22.36
C ARG A 96 5.25 16.05 -22.45
N GLY A 97 5.89 17.22 -22.44
CA GLY A 97 5.23 18.52 -22.54
C GLY A 97 4.56 18.97 -21.23
N VAL A 98 4.90 18.36 -20.09
CA VAL A 98 4.39 18.81 -18.78
C VAL A 98 5.13 20.08 -18.37
N VAL A 99 4.38 21.14 -18.03
CA VAL A 99 4.95 22.37 -17.48
C VAL A 99 5.32 22.11 -16.03
N MET A 100 6.62 21.99 -15.76
CA MET A 100 7.09 21.64 -14.43
C MET A 100 7.03 22.83 -13.47
N PRO A 101 6.56 22.64 -12.22
CA PRO A 101 6.78 23.63 -11.18
C PRO A 101 8.26 23.98 -11.04
N PRO A 102 8.59 25.22 -10.63
CA PRO A 102 9.91 25.54 -10.11
C PRO A 102 10.32 24.52 -9.06
N TRP A 103 11.61 24.19 -9.00
CA TRP A 103 12.10 23.27 -7.98
C TRP A 103 11.73 23.79 -6.58
N GLY A 104 11.25 22.90 -5.72
CA GLY A 104 10.82 23.26 -4.37
C GLY A 104 9.39 23.81 -4.24
N ALA A 105 8.76 24.24 -5.34
CA ALA A 105 7.37 24.69 -5.30
C ALA A 105 6.42 23.55 -4.90
N ARG A 106 5.40 23.86 -4.11
CA ARG A 106 4.47 22.87 -3.55
C ARG A 106 3.06 23.10 -4.08
N ILE A 107 2.48 22.07 -4.69
CA ILE A 107 1.12 22.13 -5.27
C ILE A 107 0.10 21.29 -4.54
N GLY A 108 0.53 20.40 -3.64
CA GLY A 108 -0.34 19.47 -2.95
C GLY A 108 0.44 18.41 -2.19
N THR A 109 -0.27 17.52 -1.53
CA THR A 109 0.32 16.44 -0.72
C THR A 109 -0.07 15.08 -1.30
N VAL A 110 0.89 14.17 -1.44
CA VAL A 110 0.63 12.75 -1.69
C VAL A 110 0.85 12.00 -0.39
N VAL A 111 -0.13 11.23 0.07
CA VAL A 111 0.04 10.32 1.21
C VAL A 111 0.43 8.95 0.67
N LEU A 112 1.56 8.42 1.15
CA LEU A 112 2.23 7.24 0.62
C LEU A 112 2.09 6.06 1.59
N LEU A 113 1.52 4.96 1.11
CA LEU A 113 1.20 3.78 1.91
C LEU A 113 1.92 2.53 1.39
N TYR A 114 2.77 1.93 2.21
CA TYR A 114 3.64 0.82 1.83
C TYR A 114 2.94 -0.56 1.93
N GLY A 115 3.59 -1.59 1.37
CA GLY A 115 3.10 -2.97 1.34
C GLY A 115 3.27 -3.74 2.65
N HIS A 116 2.69 -4.94 2.72
CA HIS A 116 2.73 -5.76 3.93
C HIS A 116 4.17 -6.14 4.33
N ALA A 117 4.46 -6.11 5.64
CA ALA A 117 5.79 -6.28 6.25
C ALA A 117 6.83 -5.20 5.85
N GLY A 118 6.37 -4.08 5.32
CA GLY A 118 7.19 -2.92 4.98
C GLY A 118 7.38 -1.94 6.14
N ARG A 119 7.87 -0.75 5.79
CA ARG A 119 7.99 0.42 6.66
C ARG A 119 7.92 1.72 5.87
N LYS A 120 7.63 2.84 6.53
CA LYS A 120 7.43 4.15 5.85
C LYS A 120 8.60 4.54 4.94
N GLU A 121 9.84 4.24 5.35
CA GLU A 121 11.08 4.57 4.66
C GLU A 121 11.22 3.87 3.30
N ASP A 122 10.48 2.79 3.05
CA ASP A 122 10.47 2.07 1.77
C ASP A 122 10.09 2.97 0.59
N HIS A 123 9.36 4.05 0.90
CA HIS A 123 8.86 4.99 -0.08
C HIS A 123 9.76 6.21 -0.28
N LEU A 124 10.90 6.34 0.43
CA LEU A 124 11.84 7.44 0.19
C LEU A 124 12.30 7.53 -1.28
N PRO A 125 12.63 6.43 -1.98
CA PRO A 125 12.92 6.47 -3.41
C PRO A 125 11.78 6.97 -4.29
N ILE A 126 10.53 6.80 -3.85
CA ILE A 126 9.34 7.28 -4.56
C ILE A 126 9.18 8.78 -4.36
N CYS A 127 9.46 9.26 -3.14
CA CYS A 127 9.41 10.67 -2.79
C CYS A 127 10.35 11.52 -3.65
N GLU A 128 11.52 11.00 -4.02
CA GLU A 128 12.45 11.69 -4.96
C GLU A 128 11.69 12.17 -6.22
N ARG A 129 10.85 11.33 -6.82
CA ARG A 129 10.08 11.70 -8.04
C ARG A 129 8.89 12.62 -7.74
N PHE A 130 8.11 12.34 -6.70
CA PHE A 130 6.93 13.15 -6.38
C PHE A 130 7.30 14.55 -5.88
N CYS A 131 8.33 14.68 -5.05
CA CYS A 131 8.86 15.98 -4.62
C CYS A 131 9.41 16.77 -5.81
N ALA A 132 10.14 16.12 -6.72
CA ALA A 132 10.64 16.77 -7.94
C ALA A 132 9.51 17.23 -8.88
N ALA A 133 8.33 16.61 -8.81
CA ALA A 133 7.12 17.02 -9.51
C ALA A 133 6.30 18.10 -8.77
N GLY A 134 6.73 18.54 -7.59
CA GLY A 134 6.11 19.62 -6.80
C GLY A 134 5.18 19.16 -5.69
N PHE A 135 5.15 17.86 -5.35
CA PHE A 135 4.33 17.36 -4.25
C PHE A 135 5.10 17.29 -2.94
N ARG A 136 4.42 17.60 -1.84
CA ARG A 136 4.81 17.16 -0.51
C ARG A 136 4.46 15.67 -0.39
N CYS A 137 5.30 14.88 0.24
CA CYS A 137 5.03 13.46 0.50
C CYS A 137 4.85 13.25 2.00
N LEU A 138 3.73 12.63 2.39
CA LEU A 138 3.45 12.23 3.76
C LEU A 138 3.53 10.71 3.87
N LEU A 139 4.46 10.22 4.66
CA LEU A 139 4.71 8.80 4.88
C LEU A 139 4.38 8.50 6.34
N MET A 140 3.76 7.36 6.62
CA MET A 140 3.34 6.98 7.96
C MET A 140 3.54 5.49 8.18
N ASP A 141 3.90 5.08 9.40
CA ASP A 141 3.89 3.67 9.74
C ASP A 141 2.48 3.15 9.95
N ILE A 142 2.24 1.97 9.39
CA ILE A 142 0.93 1.30 9.41
C ILE A 142 0.84 0.45 10.69
N PRO A 143 -0.31 0.42 11.39
CA PRO A 143 -0.54 -0.49 12.52
C PRO A 143 -0.04 -1.92 12.28
N GLY A 144 0.62 -2.48 13.30
CA GLY A 144 1.31 -3.78 13.24
C GLY A 144 2.66 -3.78 12.53
N GLN A 145 3.10 -2.65 11.95
CA GLN A 145 4.28 -2.56 11.09
C GLN A 145 5.14 -1.34 11.43
N GLY A 146 6.37 -1.31 10.88
CA GLY A 146 7.34 -0.25 11.13
C GLY A 146 7.53 0.03 12.63
N GLU A 147 7.36 1.28 13.03
CA GLU A 147 7.45 1.74 14.42
C GLU A 147 6.07 2.06 15.04
N HIS A 148 4.97 1.75 14.34
CA HIS A 148 3.63 2.07 14.85
C HIS A 148 3.34 1.34 16.18
N PRO A 149 2.84 2.02 17.22
CA PRO A 149 2.65 1.43 18.54
C PRO A 149 1.54 0.38 18.57
N ALA A 150 0.48 0.56 17.77
CA ALA A 150 -0.57 -0.45 17.65
C ALA A 150 0.01 -1.77 17.09
N PRO A 151 -0.28 -2.92 17.74
CA PRO A 151 0.37 -4.19 17.42
C PRO A 151 -0.23 -4.90 16.21
N LEU A 152 -1.45 -4.54 15.80
CA LEU A 152 -2.21 -5.24 14.76
C LEU A 152 -2.64 -4.28 13.65
N GLY A 153 -2.51 -4.72 12.40
CA GLY A 153 -3.07 -4.07 11.21
C GLY A 153 -4.40 -4.68 10.78
N SER A 154 -5.20 -3.90 10.05
CA SER A 154 -6.52 -4.26 9.54
C SER A 154 -6.73 -3.97 8.05
N PHE A 155 -5.63 -3.73 7.30
CA PHE A 155 -5.61 -3.62 5.84
C PHE A 155 -6.58 -2.60 5.23
N GLY A 156 -6.96 -1.57 6.00
CA GLY A 156 -7.81 -0.47 5.55
C GLY A 156 -9.07 -0.25 6.38
N LEU A 157 -9.52 -1.24 7.17
CA LEU A 157 -10.73 -1.10 7.98
C LEU A 157 -10.58 0.03 9.02
N ASN A 158 -9.49 0.01 9.79
CA ASN A 158 -9.17 1.08 10.75
C ASN A 158 -8.20 2.10 10.15
N GLU A 159 -7.29 1.66 9.29
CA GLU A 159 -6.26 2.54 8.72
C GLU A 159 -6.84 3.67 7.88
N ALA A 160 -8.02 3.50 7.26
CA ALA A 160 -8.62 4.55 6.44
C ALA A 160 -8.88 5.84 7.23
N ALA A 161 -9.40 5.73 8.46
CA ALA A 161 -9.59 6.88 9.34
C ALA A 161 -8.25 7.44 9.84
N LEU A 162 -7.28 6.57 10.13
CA LEU A 162 -5.94 6.96 10.57
C LEU A 162 -5.20 7.80 9.52
N VAL A 163 -5.29 7.43 8.24
CA VAL A 163 -4.69 8.17 7.12
C VAL A 163 -5.23 9.59 7.04
N GLU A 164 -6.55 9.77 7.21
CA GLU A 164 -7.17 11.09 7.19
C GLU A 164 -6.77 11.97 8.37
N ALA A 165 -6.70 11.37 9.56
CA ALA A 165 -6.25 12.06 10.78
C ALA A 165 -4.78 12.48 10.65
N THR A 166 -3.94 11.59 10.13
CA THR A 166 -2.50 11.84 9.92
C THR A 166 -2.25 13.00 8.95
N LEU A 167 -3.02 13.09 7.86
CA LEU A 167 -2.95 14.22 6.94
C LEU A 167 -3.37 15.54 7.61
N ASN A 168 -4.42 15.53 8.44
CA ASN A 168 -4.88 16.72 9.14
C ASN A 168 -3.86 17.18 10.19
N ASP A 169 -3.29 16.25 10.96
CA ASP A 169 -2.24 16.54 11.96
C ASP A 169 -1.00 17.11 11.29
N ALA A 170 -0.59 16.54 10.16
CA ALA A 170 0.53 17.06 9.37
C ALA A 170 0.26 18.48 8.85
N ALA A 171 -0.92 18.70 8.26
CA ALA A 171 -1.35 20.00 7.77
C ALA A 171 -1.31 21.07 8.87
N ALA A 172 -1.85 20.74 10.05
CA ALA A 172 -1.83 21.63 11.20
C ALA A 172 -0.40 21.88 11.73
N ARG A 173 0.42 20.83 11.84
CA ARG A 173 1.78 20.92 12.38
C ARG A 173 2.72 21.76 11.50
N PHE A 174 2.64 21.57 10.19
CA PHE A 174 3.57 22.18 9.23
C PHE A 174 2.97 23.39 8.49
N GLY A 175 1.76 23.83 8.86
CA GLY A 175 1.17 25.06 8.37
C GLY A 175 0.77 25.06 6.89
N PHE A 176 0.27 23.94 6.36
CA PHE A 176 -0.19 23.84 4.97
C PHE A 176 -1.65 23.36 4.89
N PRO A 177 -2.40 23.67 3.82
CA PRO A 177 -3.78 23.19 3.68
C PRO A 177 -3.84 21.68 3.42
N ALA A 178 -4.73 20.97 4.10
CA ALA A 178 -4.93 19.52 3.92
C ALA A 178 -5.46 19.11 2.52
N SER A 179 -5.77 20.08 1.66
CA SER A 179 -6.14 19.90 0.26
C SER A 179 -5.38 20.91 -0.60
N PRO A 180 -4.96 20.56 -1.82
CA PRO A 180 -5.22 19.30 -2.52
C PRO A 180 -4.34 18.14 -2.02
N ALA A 181 -4.96 16.97 -1.85
CA ALA A 181 -4.29 15.75 -1.43
C ALA A 181 -4.62 14.54 -2.32
N CYS A 182 -3.63 13.70 -2.58
CA CYS A 182 -3.76 12.45 -3.33
C CYS A 182 -3.29 11.26 -2.48
N LEU A 183 -3.70 10.06 -2.87
CA LEU A 183 -3.31 8.81 -2.23
C LEU A 183 -2.47 7.97 -3.18
N PHE A 184 -1.37 7.42 -2.69
CA PHE A 184 -0.56 6.45 -3.40
C PHE A 184 -0.30 5.25 -2.50
N GLY A 185 -0.53 4.04 -3.03
CA GLY A 185 -0.33 2.82 -2.26
C GLY A 185 0.16 1.63 -3.09
N VAL A 186 0.95 0.77 -2.45
CA VAL A 186 1.47 -0.47 -3.05
C VAL A 186 1.00 -1.68 -2.23
N SER A 187 0.52 -2.73 -2.89
CA SER A 187 0.05 -3.96 -2.23
C SER A 187 -0.97 -3.66 -1.13
N GLN A 188 -0.70 -3.99 0.13
CA GLN A 188 -1.53 -3.60 1.29
C GLN A 188 -1.81 -2.08 1.31
N GLY A 189 -0.82 -1.24 1.04
CA GLY A 189 -1.00 0.20 1.01
C GLY A 189 -1.96 0.66 -0.10
N GLY A 190 -2.02 -0.06 -1.21
CA GLY A 190 -3.00 0.16 -2.28
C GLY A 190 -4.43 -0.15 -1.84
N ALA A 191 -4.61 -1.21 -1.05
CA ALA A 191 -5.89 -1.59 -0.45
C ALA A 191 -6.36 -0.52 0.54
N ILE A 192 -5.46 -0.03 1.39
CA ILE A 192 -5.75 1.07 2.32
C ILE A 192 -6.10 2.33 1.53
N ALA A 193 -5.32 2.71 0.52
CA ALA A 193 -5.56 3.90 -0.30
C ALA A 193 -6.95 3.91 -0.95
N LEU A 194 -7.38 2.80 -1.56
CA LEU A 194 -8.70 2.69 -2.18
C LEU A 194 -9.83 2.81 -1.14
N GLN A 195 -9.68 2.18 0.02
CA GLN A 195 -10.65 2.26 1.12
C GLN A 195 -10.72 3.67 1.74
N THR A 196 -9.58 4.32 1.96
CA THR A 196 -9.51 5.72 2.42
C THR A 196 -10.19 6.66 1.43
N ALA A 197 -9.94 6.49 0.13
CA ALA A 197 -10.57 7.29 -0.92
C ALA A 197 -12.10 7.16 -0.92
N ALA A 198 -12.60 5.94 -0.71
CA ALA A 198 -14.03 5.63 -0.67
C ALA A 198 -14.72 6.11 0.63
N ARG A 199 -13.98 6.18 1.75
CA ARG A 199 -14.51 6.63 3.06
C ARG A 199 -14.91 8.10 3.05
N SER A 200 -14.08 8.95 2.45
CA SER A 200 -14.27 10.41 2.43
C SER A 200 -14.26 10.95 1.00
N PRO A 201 -15.31 10.67 0.20
CA PRO A 201 -15.40 11.16 -1.17
C PRO A 201 -15.42 12.69 -1.16
N GLY A 202 -14.46 13.32 -1.86
CA GLY A 202 -14.31 14.77 -1.94
C GLY A 202 -13.06 15.32 -1.24
N LYS A 203 -12.52 14.62 -0.23
CA LYS A 203 -11.25 15.00 0.42
C LYS A 203 -10.05 14.77 -0.51
N TRP A 204 -10.11 13.73 -1.33
CA TRP A 204 -9.00 13.27 -2.18
C TRP A 204 -9.18 13.68 -3.64
N LYS A 205 -8.10 14.13 -4.28
CA LYS A 205 -8.09 14.56 -5.69
C LYS A 205 -7.81 13.44 -6.67
N ALA A 206 -7.06 12.42 -6.25
CA ALA A 206 -6.78 11.22 -7.01
C ALA A 206 -6.27 10.10 -6.10
N VAL A 207 -6.41 8.86 -6.56
CA VAL A 207 -5.81 7.68 -5.91
C VAL A 207 -5.08 6.82 -6.94
N ALA A 208 -3.85 6.41 -6.61
CA ALA A 208 -3.08 5.44 -7.38
C ALA A 208 -2.79 4.21 -6.52
N SER A 209 -3.12 3.04 -7.04
CA SER A 209 -2.92 1.75 -6.38
C SER A 209 -2.13 0.83 -7.30
N LEU A 210 -1.02 0.29 -6.78
CA LEU A 210 -0.16 -0.64 -7.49
C LEU A 210 -0.12 -2.00 -6.80
N ALA A 211 -0.12 -3.09 -7.58
CA ALA A 211 0.08 -4.45 -7.09
C ALA A 211 -0.86 -4.87 -5.94
N THR A 212 -2.11 -4.37 -5.90
CA THR A 212 -3.04 -4.63 -4.79
C THR A 212 -4.01 -5.79 -5.09
N PHE A 213 -4.65 -6.31 -4.04
CA PHE A 213 -5.64 -7.39 -4.10
C PHE A 213 -7.07 -6.85 -4.17
N ALA A 214 -7.97 -7.61 -4.78
CA ALA A 214 -9.39 -7.26 -4.88
C ALA A 214 -10.14 -7.50 -3.56
N SER A 215 -9.73 -8.54 -2.82
CA SER A 215 -10.21 -8.91 -1.49
C SER A 215 -9.11 -9.67 -0.75
N LEU A 216 -8.92 -9.44 0.55
CA LEU A 216 -7.76 -9.97 1.31
C LEU A 216 -7.79 -11.49 1.50
N ASP A 217 -8.95 -12.13 1.43
CA ASP A 217 -9.08 -13.59 1.45
C ASP A 217 -8.39 -14.27 0.26
N ARG A 218 -8.29 -13.62 -0.90
CA ARG A 218 -7.60 -14.16 -2.09
C ARG A 218 -6.09 -14.35 -1.88
N PRO A 219 -5.28 -13.34 -1.48
CA PRO A 219 -3.88 -13.56 -1.16
C PRO A 219 -3.68 -14.47 0.06
N VAL A 220 -4.62 -14.50 1.02
CA VAL A 220 -4.59 -15.48 2.13
C VAL A 220 -4.72 -16.92 1.59
N LEU A 221 -5.64 -17.16 0.66
CA LEU A 221 -5.78 -18.45 -0.01
C LEU A 221 -4.52 -18.78 -0.83
N ARG A 222 -4.00 -17.83 -1.62
CA ARG A 222 -2.79 -18.01 -2.42
C ARG A 222 -1.57 -18.35 -1.56
N ALA A 223 -1.44 -17.72 -0.40
CA ALA A 223 -0.39 -18.04 0.57
C ALA A 223 -0.56 -19.46 1.13
N ALA A 224 -1.79 -19.89 1.40
CA ALA A 224 -2.07 -21.26 1.82
C ALA A 224 -1.76 -22.29 0.72
N GLU A 225 -1.99 -21.97 -0.56
CA GLU A 225 -1.60 -22.80 -1.70
C GLU A 225 -0.09 -22.93 -1.85
N ASN A 226 0.66 -21.88 -1.52
CA ASN A 226 2.13 -21.87 -1.60
C ASN A 226 2.79 -22.54 -0.38
N LEU A 227 2.08 -22.62 0.75
CA LEU A 227 2.58 -23.28 1.96
C LEU A 227 2.44 -24.80 1.90
N LEU A 228 1.40 -25.30 1.22
CA LEU A 228 1.11 -26.73 1.15
C LEU A 228 1.84 -27.39 -0.03
N PRO A 229 2.35 -28.64 0.16
CA PRO A 229 2.82 -29.46 -0.94
C PRO A 229 1.73 -29.66 -2.00
N ASP A 230 2.14 -29.93 -3.23
CA ASP A 230 1.25 -30.06 -4.39
C ASP A 230 0.14 -31.09 -4.16
N GLU A 231 0.45 -32.20 -3.48
CA GLU A 231 -0.49 -33.27 -3.14
C GLU A 231 -1.57 -32.83 -2.14
N LEU A 232 -1.33 -31.76 -1.38
CA LEU A 232 -2.21 -31.24 -0.34
C LEU A 232 -2.83 -29.88 -0.69
N ARG A 233 -2.57 -29.32 -1.87
CA ARG A 233 -3.15 -28.02 -2.29
C ARG A 233 -4.68 -28.00 -2.28
N PHE A 234 -5.35 -29.15 -2.43
CA PHE A 234 -6.81 -29.23 -2.30
C PHE A 234 -7.30 -28.85 -0.88
N CYS A 235 -6.43 -28.88 0.14
CA CYS A 235 -6.72 -28.44 1.50
C CYS A 235 -6.51 -26.94 1.73
N SER A 236 -6.01 -26.17 0.75
CA SER A 236 -5.73 -24.73 0.91
C SER A 236 -6.95 -23.91 1.35
N PRO A 237 -8.19 -24.18 0.91
CA PRO A 237 -9.36 -23.49 1.45
C PRO A 237 -9.55 -23.70 2.96
N LEU A 238 -9.26 -24.91 3.47
CA LEU A 238 -9.35 -25.22 4.90
C LEU A 238 -8.25 -24.50 5.70
N ALA A 239 -7.04 -24.44 5.16
CA ALA A 239 -5.93 -23.69 5.75
C ALA A 239 -6.22 -22.17 5.76
N ALA A 240 -6.71 -21.61 4.65
CA ALA A 240 -7.13 -20.21 4.54
C ALA A 240 -8.27 -19.87 5.50
N PHE A 241 -9.27 -20.76 5.62
CA PHE A 241 -10.34 -20.62 6.60
C PHE A 241 -9.81 -20.61 8.04
N SER A 242 -8.84 -21.49 8.34
CA SER A 242 -8.17 -21.52 9.65
C SER A 242 -7.46 -20.20 9.96
N VAL A 243 -6.76 -19.62 8.97
CA VAL A 243 -6.18 -18.27 9.08
C VAL A 243 -7.27 -17.22 9.32
N GLY A 244 -8.38 -17.29 8.58
CA GLY A 244 -9.55 -16.42 8.80
C GLY A 244 -10.07 -16.45 10.24
N CYS A 245 -10.25 -17.65 10.80
CA CYS A 245 -10.65 -17.82 12.20
C CYS A 245 -9.65 -17.18 13.17
N GLY A 246 -8.35 -17.40 12.94
CA GLY A 246 -7.30 -16.78 13.75
C GLY A 246 -7.30 -15.25 13.67
N THR A 247 -7.52 -14.69 12.47
CA THR A 247 -7.64 -13.24 12.25
C THR A 247 -8.86 -12.69 12.97
N ARG A 248 -10.01 -13.36 12.88
CA ARG A 248 -11.23 -12.95 13.57
C ARG A 248 -11.06 -12.95 15.09
N LEU A 249 -10.39 -13.97 15.65
CA LEU A 249 -10.15 -14.08 17.08
C LEU A 249 -9.17 -13.00 17.60
N ARG A 250 -8.16 -12.62 16.81
CA ARG A 250 -7.11 -11.69 17.28
C ARG A 250 -7.35 -10.23 16.94
N ALA A 251 -7.81 -9.97 15.72
CA ALA A 251 -7.94 -8.63 15.17
C ALA A 251 -9.41 -8.23 14.95
N GLY A 252 -10.35 -9.15 15.19
CA GLY A 252 -11.78 -8.83 15.17
C GLY A 252 -12.38 -8.70 13.77
N PHE A 253 -11.75 -9.22 12.71
CA PHE A 253 -12.33 -9.21 11.36
C PHE A 253 -11.98 -10.48 10.58
N TRP A 254 -12.81 -10.82 9.61
CA TRP A 254 -12.54 -11.84 8.59
C TRP A 254 -11.79 -11.21 7.42
N PRO A 255 -10.79 -11.88 6.82
CA PRO A 255 -10.10 -11.35 5.64
C PRO A 255 -11.04 -10.90 4.52
N SER A 256 -12.15 -11.60 4.30
CA SER A 256 -13.17 -11.24 3.29
C SER A 256 -13.89 -9.91 3.55
N GLU A 257 -13.82 -9.36 4.76
CA GLU A 257 -14.36 -8.01 5.08
C GLU A 257 -13.48 -6.90 4.49
N VAL A 258 -12.20 -7.18 4.19
CA VAL A 258 -11.28 -6.25 3.55
C VAL A 258 -11.43 -6.38 2.04
N SER A 259 -12.25 -5.51 1.45
CA SER A 259 -12.62 -5.55 0.03
C SER A 259 -12.30 -4.24 -0.70
N PRO A 260 -11.06 -4.08 -1.21
CA PRO A 260 -10.68 -2.95 -2.07
C PRO A 260 -11.55 -2.84 -3.33
N VAL A 261 -12.04 -3.96 -3.89
CA VAL A 261 -12.95 -3.92 -5.05
C VAL A 261 -14.30 -3.29 -4.70
N ALA A 262 -14.86 -3.56 -3.51
CA ALA A 262 -16.09 -2.91 -3.06
C ALA A 262 -15.88 -1.42 -2.73
N ALA A 263 -14.69 -1.04 -2.25
CA ALA A 263 -14.33 0.35 -2.08
C ALA A 263 -14.21 1.06 -3.44
N ALA A 264 -13.56 0.43 -4.42
CA ALA A 264 -13.36 0.95 -5.77
C ALA A 264 -14.68 1.24 -6.49
N ALA A 265 -15.71 0.41 -6.29
CA ALA A 265 -17.06 0.60 -6.83
C ALA A 265 -17.76 1.90 -6.35
N LYS A 266 -17.28 2.51 -5.26
CA LYS A 266 -17.84 3.74 -4.67
C LYS A 266 -17.07 4.99 -5.08
N LEU A 267 -15.97 4.86 -5.82
CA LEU A 267 -15.07 5.98 -6.12
C LEU A 267 -15.60 6.87 -7.24
N ASN A 268 -15.66 8.18 -6.99
CA ASN A 268 -16.03 9.20 -7.97
C ASN A 268 -14.90 10.21 -8.20
N LEU A 269 -13.64 9.74 -8.18
CA LEU A 269 -12.44 10.55 -8.39
C LEU A 269 -11.48 9.84 -9.37
N PRO A 270 -10.48 10.52 -9.94
CA PRO A 270 -9.50 9.89 -10.82
C PRO A 270 -8.78 8.72 -10.13
N VAL A 271 -8.78 7.54 -10.77
CA VAL A 271 -8.11 6.35 -10.23
C VAL A 271 -7.05 5.84 -11.20
N PHE A 272 -5.86 5.50 -10.68
CA PHE A 272 -4.82 4.80 -11.41
C PHE A 272 -4.64 3.42 -10.78
N ILE A 273 -4.83 2.36 -11.57
CA ILE A 273 -4.55 0.99 -11.18
C ILE A 273 -3.36 0.50 -12.01
N GLY A 274 -2.31 0.03 -11.35
CA GLY A 274 -1.16 -0.56 -12.04
C GLY A 274 -0.76 -1.91 -11.46
N HIS A 275 -0.26 -2.81 -12.29
CA HIS A 275 0.07 -4.17 -11.87
C HIS A 275 1.12 -4.81 -12.78
N GLY A 276 1.96 -5.66 -12.21
CA GLY A 276 2.90 -6.49 -12.97
C GLY A 276 2.20 -7.70 -13.59
N ASP A 277 2.50 -8.06 -14.83
CA ASP A 277 1.89 -9.22 -15.48
C ASP A 277 2.48 -10.57 -15.03
N LEU A 278 3.58 -10.57 -14.29
CA LEU A 278 4.22 -11.75 -13.69
C LEU A 278 4.03 -11.82 -12.16
N ASP A 279 3.09 -11.06 -11.60
CA ASP A 279 2.80 -11.11 -10.16
C ASP A 279 2.10 -12.43 -9.78
N ALA A 280 2.88 -13.37 -9.24
CA ALA A 280 2.39 -14.66 -8.76
C ALA A 280 1.83 -14.62 -7.32
N ALA A 281 2.10 -13.56 -6.56
CA ALA A 281 1.59 -13.40 -5.19
C ALA A 281 0.17 -12.84 -5.21
N ILE A 282 -0.08 -11.86 -6.08
CA ILE A 282 -1.37 -11.24 -6.33
C ILE A 282 -1.56 -11.19 -7.84
N GLY A 283 -2.33 -12.12 -8.39
CA GLY A 283 -2.58 -12.16 -9.83
C GLY A 283 -3.17 -10.85 -10.37
N ILE A 284 -2.76 -10.50 -11.59
CA ILE A 284 -3.23 -9.30 -12.31
C ILE A 284 -4.74 -9.27 -12.56
N ASP A 285 -5.41 -10.43 -12.50
CA ASP A 285 -6.86 -10.54 -12.51
C ASP A 285 -7.51 -9.71 -11.39
N GLN A 286 -6.89 -9.65 -10.21
CA GLN A 286 -7.41 -8.87 -9.09
C GLN A 286 -7.37 -7.37 -9.37
N ALA A 287 -6.32 -6.87 -10.02
CA ALA A 287 -6.27 -5.48 -10.46
C ALA A 287 -7.30 -5.18 -11.57
N ARG A 288 -7.55 -6.15 -12.46
CA ARG A 288 -8.61 -6.03 -13.49
C ARG A 288 -10.00 -5.99 -12.85
N ASP A 289 -10.26 -6.81 -11.84
CA ASP A 289 -11.52 -6.79 -11.07
C ASP A 289 -11.75 -5.41 -10.42
N ILE A 290 -10.72 -4.86 -9.77
CA ILE A 290 -10.76 -3.52 -9.18
C ILE A 290 -11.03 -2.48 -10.27
N PHE A 291 -10.29 -2.53 -11.39
CA PHE A 291 -10.45 -1.56 -12.47
C PHE A 291 -11.84 -1.60 -13.11
N ALA A 292 -12.40 -2.80 -13.29
CA ALA A 292 -13.75 -3.01 -13.80
C ALA A 292 -14.81 -2.42 -12.86
N ALA A 293 -14.63 -2.57 -11.55
CA ALA A 293 -15.55 -2.06 -10.54
C ALA A 293 -15.61 -0.52 -10.45
N ILE A 294 -14.53 0.19 -10.79
CA ILE A 294 -14.49 1.66 -10.71
C ILE A 294 -15.51 2.27 -11.69
N PRO A 295 -16.44 3.12 -11.24
CA PRO A 295 -17.44 3.74 -12.10
C PRO A 295 -16.83 4.86 -12.96
N GLY A 296 -17.43 5.05 -14.13
CA GLY A 296 -17.06 6.12 -15.06
C GLY A 296 -15.72 5.92 -15.78
N SER A 297 -15.30 6.98 -16.49
CA SER A 297 -14.15 6.95 -17.41
C SER A 297 -12.87 7.56 -16.84
N ARG A 298 -12.91 8.14 -15.64
CA ARG A 298 -11.73 8.74 -14.98
C ARG A 298 -10.86 7.68 -14.30
N LYS A 299 -10.52 6.63 -15.05
CA LYS A 299 -9.68 5.53 -14.57
C LYS A 299 -8.61 5.19 -15.59
N ARG A 300 -7.42 4.83 -15.11
CA ARG A 300 -6.29 4.37 -15.93
C ARG A 300 -5.83 3.00 -15.44
N PHE A 301 -5.57 2.10 -16.38
CA PHE A 301 -4.98 0.79 -16.11
C PHE A 301 -3.58 0.72 -16.72
N ARG A 302 -2.58 0.34 -15.94
CA ARG A 302 -1.18 0.22 -16.39
C ARG A 302 -0.64 -1.17 -16.10
N VAL A 303 -0.39 -1.94 -17.16
CA VAL A 303 0.40 -3.16 -17.06
C VAL A 303 1.88 -2.78 -17.04
N VAL A 304 2.62 -3.29 -16.05
CA VAL A 304 4.08 -3.19 -15.99
C VAL A 304 4.64 -4.52 -16.49
N ALA A 305 4.91 -4.59 -17.80
CA ALA A 305 5.34 -5.80 -18.47
C ALA A 305 6.64 -6.35 -17.86
N GLY A 306 6.66 -7.64 -17.52
CA GLY A 306 7.79 -8.35 -16.92
C GLY A 306 7.97 -8.11 -15.43
N ALA A 307 7.10 -7.33 -14.76
CA ALA A 307 7.21 -7.10 -13.33
C ALA A 307 6.48 -8.18 -12.52
N ASP A 308 7.14 -8.65 -11.45
CA ASP A 308 6.51 -9.42 -10.38
C ASP A 308 5.98 -8.48 -9.26
N HIS A 309 5.52 -9.08 -8.16
CA HIS A 309 4.99 -8.36 -6.99
C HIS A 309 5.95 -7.31 -6.40
N ASN A 310 7.24 -7.64 -6.34
CA ASN A 310 8.25 -6.83 -5.66
C ASN A 310 8.91 -5.80 -6.59
N HIS A 311 8.75 -5.97 -7.90
CA HIS A 311 9.45 -5.17 -8.92
C HIS A 311 8.53 -4.25 -9.74
N VAL A 312 7.25 -4.11 -9.36
CA VAL A 312 6.28 -3.23 -10.05
C VAL A 312 6.74 -1.76 -10.14
N LEU A 313 7.56 -1.31 -9.19
CA LEU A 313 8.08 0.06 -9.10
C LEU A 313 9.52 0.25 -9.63
N SER A 314 10.20 -0.84 -10.01
CA SER A 314 11.59 -0.81 -10.49
C SER A 314 11.69 -1.09 -12.00
N VAL A 315 10.90 -2.05 -12.50
CA VAL A 315 10.84 -2.37 -13.95
C VAL A 315 10.18 -1.24 -14.71
N GLY A 316 10.85 -0.72 -15.75
CA GLY A 316 10.34 0.40 -16.55
C GLY A 316 10.08 1.68 -15.73
N SER A 317 10.75 1.82 -14.58
CA SER A 317 10.39 2.78 -13.53
C SER A 317 10.29 4.23 -14.02
N HIS A 318 11.19 4.70 -14.88
CA HIS A 318 11.15 6.09 -15.35
C HIS A 318 9.82 6.45 -16.02
N ALA A 319 9.32 5.56 -16.89
CA ALA A 319 8.06 5.80 -17.57
C ALA A 319 6.86 5.71 -16.61
N LEU A 320 6.87 4.74 -15.69
CA LEU A 320 5.81 4.56 -14.71
C LEU A 320 5.71 5.75 -13.74
N TYR A 321 6.83 6.23 -13.22
CA TYR A 321 6.82 7.40 -12.33
C TYR A 321 6.37 8.66 -13.05
N ALA A 322 6.74 8.85 -14.32
CA ALA A 322 6.21 9.96 -15.10
C ALA A 322 4.70 9.83 -15.34
N ASP A 323 4.17 8.61 -15.59
CA ASP A 323 2.72 8.37 -15.69
C ASP A 323 2.00 8.76 -14.39
N LEU A 324 2.55 8.36 -13.23
CA LEU A 324 1.99 8.66 -11.90
C LEU A 324 2.06 10.16 -11.57
N CYS A 325 3.20 10.80 -11.79
CA CYS A 325 3.37 12.24 -11.59
C CYS A 325 2.38 13.03 -12.46
N GLN A 326 2.31 12.74 -13.76
CA GLN A 326 1.38 13.40 -14.67
C GLN A 326 -0.09 13.14 -14.27
N PHE A 327 -0.41 11.93 -13.81
CA PHE A 327 -1.74 11.60 -13.31
C PHE A 327 -2.13 12.45 -12.10
N PHE A 328 -1.24 12.62 -11.11
CA PHE A 328 -1.52 13.46 -9.94
C PHE A 328 -1.54 14.95 -10.29
N LEU A 329 -0.61 15.42 -11.13
CA LEU A 329 -0.58 16.82 -11.61
C LEU A 329 -1.91 17.20 -12.26
N ALA A 330 -2.38 16.40 -13.22
CA ALA A 330 -3.65 16.64 -13.91
C ALA A 330 -4.88 16.59 -12.98
N ALA A 331 -4.81 15.87 -11.86
CA ALA A 331 -5.88 15.83 -10.87
C ALA A 331 -5.93 17.10 -10.00
N VAL A 332 -4.77 17.70 -9.71
CA VAL A 332 -4.64 18.91 -8.89
C VAL A 332 -4.81 20.18 -9.71
N GLU A 333 -4.31 20.26 -10.95
CA GLU A 333 -4.49 21.42 -11.84
C GLU A 333 -5.97 21.76 -12.06
N LYS A 334 -6.83 20.74 -12.21
CA LYS A 334 -8.28 20.92 -12.36
C LYS A 334 -8.96 21.60 -11.16
N THR A 335 -8.25 21.79 -10.06
CA THR A 335 -8.73 22.49 -8.87
C THR A 335 -8.28 23.95 -8.80
N GLY A 336 -7.48 24.44 -9.77
CA GLY A 336 -7.08 25.84 -9.87
C GLY A 336 -6.12 26.31 -8.77
N VAL A 337 -5.37 25.41 -8.15
CA VAL A 337 -4.48 25.71 -7.02
C VAL A 337 -3.16 26.32 -7.53
N PRO A 338 -2.79 27.54 -7.09
CA PRO A 338 -1.51 28.15 -7.46
C PRO A 338 -0.33 27.51 -6.71
N PHE A 339 0.88 27.66 -7.27
CA PHE A 339 2.12 27.17 -6.65
C PHE A 339 2.44 27.92 -5.34
N GLU A 340 2.64 27.20 -4.24
CA GLU A 340 3.18 27.77 -3.00
C GLU A 340 4.69 28.01 -3.15
N ARG A 341 5.15 29.23 -2.89
CA ARG A 341 6.57 29.62 -2.95
C ARG A 341 7.25 29.24 -1.64
N ILE A 342 8.52 28.83 -1.73
CA ILE A 342 9.39 28.70 -0.55
C ILE A 342 9.80 30.12 -0.15
N GLU A 343 9.53 30.50 1.09
CA GLU A 343 10.17 31.65 1.76
C GLU A 343 11.54 31.25 2.30
#